data_AF-S0FTW7-F1
#
_entry.id   AF-S0FTW7-F1
#
_cell.length_a   1.000
_cell.length_b   1.000
_cell.length_c   1.000
_cell.angle_alpha   90.00
_cell.angle_beta   90.00
_cell.angle_gamma   90.00
#
_symmetry.space_group_name_H-M   'P 1'
#
loop_
_entity.id
_entity.type
_entity.pdbx_description
1 polymer ?
#
loop_
_entity_poly.entity_id
_entity_poly.type
_entity_poly.pdbx_seq_one_letter_code
_entity_poly.pdbx_strand_id
1 'polypeptide(L)' 'MDKQKLYEVYRQHKGEIIGAGIGLSIAIIVLLLGVLKALFIVICVVVGFYIGKRLSQDKDYIKNLLDRILPPGTYR' A
#
# COMPACT_ATOMS: atom_id res chain seq x y z
N MET A 1 16.38 2.72 34.27
CA MET A 1 15.99 3.97 33.58
C MET A 1 15.87 3.68 32.08
N ASP A 2 15.17 4.54 31.32
CA ASP A 2 15.20 4.61 29.84
C ASP A 2 14.21 3.81 28.97
N LYS A 3 13.37 2.90 29.47
CA LYS A 3 12.30 2.33 28.61
C LYS A 3 11.25 3.38 28.18
N GLN A 4 11.01 4.37 29.04
CA GLN A 4 10.03 5.44 28.79
C GLN A 4 10.55 6.44 27.74
N LYS A 5 11.84 6.85 27.83
CA LYS A 5 12.48 7.71 26.83
C LYS A 5 12.58 7.07 25.45
N LEU A 6 12.88 5.77 25.39
CA LEU A 6 12.89 5.03 24.13
C LEU A 6 11.51 5.00 23.48
N TYR A 7 10.44 4.87 24.27
CA TYR A 7 9.08 4.83 23.75
C TYR A 7 8.63 6.19 23.17
N GLU A 8 9.08 7.28 23.79
CA GLU A 8 8.76 8.65 23.40
C GLU A 8 9.49 9.07 22.11
N VAL A 9 10.78 8.76 22.01
CA VAL A 9 11.57 8.93 20.77
C VAL A 9 11.06 8.03 19.65
N TYR A 10 10.71 6.79 19.97
CA TYR A 10 10.12 5.88 18.99
C TYR A 10 8.80 6.43 18.49
N ARG A 11 7.95 7.01 19.36
CA ARG A 11 6.64 7.59 18.98
C ARG A 11 6.77 8.85 18.13
N GLN A 12 7.81 9.65 18.36
CA GLN A 12 8.07 10.87 17.61
C GLN A 12 8.62 10.61 16.20
N HIS A 13 9.32 9.49 15.99
CA HIS A 13 9.95 9.11 14.70
C HIS A 13 9.47 7.77 14.12
N LYS A 14 8.28 7.26 14.49
CA LYS A 14 7.75 5.98 13.95
C LYS A 14 7.70 5.98 12.43
N GLY A 15 7.33 7.12 11.84
CA GLY A 15 7.21 7.26 10.40
C GLY A 15 8.53 6.99 9.67
N GLU A 16 9.63 7.55 10.16
CA GLU A 16 10.95 7.38 9.55
C GLU A 16 11.49 5.95 9.71
N ILE A 17 11.30 5.34 10.88
CA ILE A 17 11.79 3.97 11.14
C ILE A 17 10.99 2.96 10.29
N ILE A 18 9.67 3.12 10.22
CA ILE A 18 8.81 2.26 9.38
C ILE A 18 9.13 2.49 7.91
N GLY A 19 9.29 3.75 7.48
CA GLY A 19 9.68 4.10 6.12
C GLY A 19 11.03 3.50 5.73
N ALA A 20 12.03 3.57 6.61
CA ALA A 20 13.34 2.96 6.40
C ALA A 20 13.26 1.43 6.31
N GLY A 21 12.49 0.78 7.19
CA GLY A 21 12.31 -0.67 7.16
C GLY A 21 11.61 -1.16 5.89
N ILE A 22 10.59 -0.43 5.43
CA ILE A 22 9.88 -0.73 4.18
C ILE A 22 10.81 -0.48 2.98
N GLY A 23 11.50 0.66 2.95
CA GLY A 23 12.43 1.02 1.88
C GLY A 23 13.56 0.00 1.74
N LEU A 24 14.10 -0.47 2.86
CA LEU A 24 15.16 -1.47 2.90
C LEU A 24 14.66 -2.84 2.39
N SER A 25 13.44 -3.24 2.78
CA SER A 25 12.81 -4.48 2.28
C SER A 25 12.59 -4.42 0.76
N ILE A 26 12.08 -3.30 0.25
CA ILE A 26 11.90 -3.09 -1.19
C ILE A 26 13.26 -3.12 -1.89
N ALA A 27 14.26 -2.40 -1.37
CA ALA A 27 15.60 -2.36 -1.95
C ALA A 27 16.25 -3.75 -2.05
N ILE A 28 16.09 -4.60 -1.03
CA ILE A 28 16.56 -5.99 -1.07
C ILE A 28 15.87 -6.77 -2.19
N ILE A 29 14.54 -6.65 -2.33
CA ILE A 29 13.78 -7.30 -3.40
C ILE A 29 14.25 -6.80 -4.78
N VAL A 30 14.49 -5.49 -4.93
CA VAL A 30 15.03 -4.89 -6.16
C VAL A 30 16.42 -5.44 -6.48
N LEU A 31 17.28 -5.63 -5.48
CA LEU A 31 18.64 -6.13 -5.67
C LEU A 31 18.64 -7.61 -6.08
N LEU A 32 17.74 -8.42 -5.51
CA LEU A 32 17.55 -9.84 -5.86
C LEU A 32 16.91 -10.03 -7.24
N LEU A 33 15.89 -9.23 -7.59
CA LEU A 33 15.20 -9.31 -8.88
C LEU A 33 15.98 -8.61 -10.01
N GLY A 34 16.81 -7.62 -9.67
CA GLY A 34 17.51 -6.72 -10.58
C GLY A 34 16.78 -5.39 -10.82
N VAL A 35 17.55 -4.34 -11.11
CA VAL A 35 17.07 -2.94 -11.27
C VAL A 35 15.98 -2.81 -12.36
N LEU A 36 16.12 -3.53 -13.48
CA LEU A 36 15.12 -3.52 -14.56
C LEU A 36 13.78 -4.12 -14.14
N LYS A 37 13.79 -5.21 -13.36
CA LYS A 37 12.54 -5.84 -12.87
C LYS A 37 11.85 -4.94 -11.86
N ALA A 38 12.61 -4.28 -10.98
CA ALA A 38 12.08 -3.31 -10.04
C ALA A 38 11.42 -2.11 -10.75
N LEU A 39 12.04 -1.58 -11.80
CA LEU A 39 11.46 -0.50 -12.59
C LEU A 39 10.11 -0.92 -13.21
N PHE A 40 10.04 -2.15 -13.74
CA PHE A 40 8.78 -2.69 -14.25
C PHE A 40 7.70 -2.79 -13.17
N ILE A 41 8.06 -3.28 -11.97
CA ILE A 41 7.13 -3.35 -10.83
C ILE A 41 6.65 -1.96 -10.42
N VAL A 42 7.55 -0.98 -10.33
CA VAL A 42 7.19 0.41 -9.98
C VAL A 42 6.21 0.98 -11.02
N ILE A 43 6.48 0.80 -12.31
CA ILE A 43 5.58 1.25 -13.37
C ILE A 43 4.22 0.55 -13.25
N CYS A 44 4.18 -0.77 -13.05
CA CYS A 44 2.94 -1.51 -12.84
C CYS A 44 2.16 -1.02 -11.62
N VAL A 45 2.84 -0.71 -10.50
CA VAL A 45 2.21 -0.18 -9.29
C VAL A 45 1.64 1.21 -9.55
N VAL A 46 2.38 2.10 -10.20
CA VAL A 46 1.91 3.46 -10.52
C VAL A 46 0.72 3.40 -11.48
N VAL A 47 0.80 2.59 -12.53
CA VAL A 47 -0.29 2.39 -13.49
C VAL A 47 -1.51 1.77 -12.80
N GLY A 48 -1.31 0.72 -12.01
CA GLY A 48 -2.37 0.07 -11.24
C GLY A 48 -3.02 1.01 -10.22
N PHE A 49 -2.24 1.86 -9.55
CA PHE A 49 -2.75 2.89 -8.64
C PHE A 49 -3.51 3.98 -9.39
N TYR A 50 -3.03 4.42 -10.56
CA TYR A 50 -3.72 5.42 -11.38
C TYR A 50 -5.06 4.88 -11.89
N ILE A 51 -5.06 3.66 -12.43
CA ILE A 51 -6.28 2.96 -12.88
C ILE A 51 -7.22 2.74 -11.69
N GLY A 52 -6.70 2.21 -10.57
CA GLY A 52 -7.47 1.95 -9.36
C GLY A 52 -8.06 3.21 -8.75
N LYS A 53 -7.33 4.32 -8.73
CA LYS A 53 -7.82 5.63 -8.29
C LYS A 53 -8.93 6.15 -9.22
N ARG A 54 -8.78 5.99 -10.54
CA ARG A 54 -9.81 6.36 -11.52
C ARG A 54 -11.09 5.53 -11.31
N LEU A 55 -10.96 4.22 -11.11
CA LEU A 55 -12.06 3.31 -10.78
C LEU A 55 -12.69 3.61 -9.42
N SER A 56 -11.88 4.01 -8.44
CA SER A 56 -12.35 4.41 -7.11
C SER A 56 -13.06 5.76 -7.12
N GLN A 57 -12.75 6.63 -8.08
CA GLN A 57 -13.47 7.88 -8.32
C GLN A 57 -14.87 7.60 -8.90
N ASP A 58 -14.97 6.61 -9.78
CA ASP A 58 -16.22 5.99 -10.23
C ASP A 58 -16.76 4.98 -9.20
N LYS A 59 -17.02 5.46 -7.96
CA LYS A 59 -17.62 4.64 -6.88
C LYS A 59 -18.90 3.92 -7.34
N ASP A 60 -19.66 4.52 -8.25
CA ASP A 60 -20.86 3.93 -8.82
C ASP A 60 -20.57 2.69 -9.68
N TYR A 61 -19.44 2.65 -10.41
CA TYR A 61 -19.08 1.50 -11.23
C TYR A 61 -18.64 0.31 -10.37
N ILE A 62 -17.83 0.56 -9.34
CA ILE A 62 -17.44 -0.47 -8.37
C ILE A 62 -18.65 -0.94 -7.56
N LYS A 63 -19.51 -0.02 -7.09
CA LYS A 63 -20.76 -0.38 -6.39
C LYS A 63 -21.66 -1.23 -7.27
N ASN A 64 -21.88 -0.84 -8.52
CA ASN A 64 -22.77 -1.54 -9.45
C ASN A 64 -22.20 -2.91 -9.88
N LEU A 65 -20.87 -3.02 -10.04
CA LEU A 65 -20.21 -4.31 -10.23
C LEU A 65 -20.31 -5.21 -9.00
N LEU A 66 -20.14 -4.63 -7.80
CA LEU A 66 -20.23 -5.36 -6.55
C LEU A 66 -21.67 -5.81 -6.26
N ASP A 67 -22.68 -4.99 -6.57
CA ASP A 67 -24.12 -5.32 -6.47
C ASP A 67 -24.50 -6.45 -7.45
N ARG A 68 -23.90 -6.44 -8.65
CA ARG A 68 -24.14 -7.46 -9.67
C ARG A 68 -23.44 -8.79 -9.40
N ILE A 69 -22.28 -8.76 -8.75
CA ILE A 69 -21.49 -9.96 -8.38
C ILE A 69 -21.90 -10.50 -7.01
N LEU A 70 -22.35 -9.63 -6.11
CA LEU A 70 -22.79 -9.98 -4.77
C LEU A 70 -24.27 -9.57 -4.62
N PRO A 71 -25.23 -10.44 -5.01
CA PRO A 71 -26.64 -10.15 -4.85
C PRO A 71 -26.91 -9.82 -3.36
N PRO A 72 -27.64 -8.74 -3.06
CA PRO A 72 -27.85 -8.28 -1.70
C PRO A 72 -28.55 -9.37 -0.90
N GLY A 73 -27.76 -10.06 -0.07
CA GLY A 73 -28.27 -10.84 1.05
C GLY A 73 -28.76 -9.84 2.09
N THR A 74 -30.06 -9.61 2.09
CA THR A 74 -30.86 -8.95 3.13
C THR A 74 -30.25 -9.11 4.52
N TYR A 75 -29.46 -8.13 4.96
CA TYR A 75 -29.16 -7.95 6.37
C TYR A 75 -30.08 -6.84 6.87
N ARG A 76 -31.22 -7.30 7.40
CA ARG A 76 -32.08 -6.55 8.31
C ARG A 76 -31.41 -6.43 9.66
#